data_AF-A0A0X1U8P3-F1
#
_entry.id   AF-A0A0X1U8P3-F1
#
_cell.length_a   1.000
_cell.length_b   1.000
_cell.length_c   1.000
_cell.angle_alpha   90.00
_cell.angle_beta   90.00
_cell.angle_gamma   90.00
#
_symmetry.space_group_name_H-M   'P 1'
#
loop_
_entity.id
_entity.type
_entity.pdbx_description
1 polymer ?
#
loop_
_entity_poly.entity_id
_entity_poly.type
_entity_poly.pdbx_seq_one_letter_code
_entity_poly.pdbx_strand_id
1 'polypeptide(L)'
;MKRLLVLIMALAMTLSLAACGGSNAAPTAVPSTPEQVEVEFTEEQQALAEDFMSMAEEYDAIADKVNASPDLLEDEELVTAMNDLADEIIKADECFASPETLTPEVMGALTVAIEVGRTFIAEANAALEEIGH
;
A
#
# COMPACT_ATOMS: atom_id res chain seq x y z
N MET A 1 11.56 13.99 8.82
CA MET A 1 11.65 14.35 7.39
C MET A 1 12.62 13.47 6.60
N LYS A 2 13.94 13.57 6.81
CA LYS A 2 14.93 12.73 6.08
C LYS A 2 14.71 11.21 6.16
N ARG A 3 14.10 10.73 7.25
CA ARG A 3 13.73 9.32 7.44
C ARG A 3 12.48 8.93 6.66
N LEU A 4 11.47 9.82 6.57
CA LEU A 4 10.28 9.63 5.75
C LEU A 4 10.67 9.40 4.28
N LEU A 5 11.59 10.21 3.74
CA LEU A 5 12.12 10.04 2.38
C LEU A 5 12.78 8.67 2.15
N VAL A 6 13.52 8.16 3.15
CA VAL A 6 14.14 6.83 3.05
C VAL A 6 13.08 5.73 3.03
N LEU A 7 12.01 5.88 3.80
CA LEU A 7 10.89 4.93 3.86
C LEU A 7 10.10 4.93 2.55
N ILE A 8 9.81 6.10 1.96
CA ILE A 8 9.19 6.21 0.62
C ILE A 8 10.04 5.52 -0.43
N MET A 9 11.37 5.76 -0.43
CA MET A 9 12.28 5.12 -1.37
C MET A 9 12.29 3.58 -1.21
N ALA A 10 12.17 3.08 0.02
CA ALA A 10 12.08 1.65 0.28
C ALA A 10 10.77 1.06 -0.26
N LEU A 11 9.63 1.71 0.00
CA LEU A 11 8.30 1.32 -0.51
C LEU A 11 8.26 1.26 -2.04
N ALA A 12 8.73 2.30 -2.71
CA ALA A 12 8.74 2.34 -4.16
C ALA A 12 9.58 1.19 -4.77
N MET A 13 10.68 0.80 -4.11
CA MET A 13 11.51 -0.32 -4.56
C MET A 13 10.85 -1.68 -4.33
N THR A 14 10.17 -1.89 -3.20
CA THR A 14 9.54 -3.18 -2.89
C THR A 14 8.37 -3.45 -3.83
N LEU A 15 7.52 -2.45 -4.08
CA LEU A 15 6.35 -2.59 -4.95
C LEU A 15 6.70 -2.63 -6.44
N SER A 16 7.79 -1.98 -6.86
CA SER A 16 8.27 -2.05 -8.25
C SER A 16 8.72 -3.47 -8.66
N LEU A 17 9.18 -4.28 -7.70
CA LEU A 17 9.61 -5.67 -7.96
C LEU A 17 8.43 -6.64 -8.02
N ALA A 18 7.36 -6.32 -7.30
CA ALA A 18 6.17 -7.16 -7.16
C ALA A 18 5.02 -6.76 -8.09
N ALA A 19 5.27 -5.93 -9.11
CA ALA A 19 4.25 -5.35 -9.98
C ALA A 19 3.16 -6.38 -10.34
N CYS A 20 1.94 -6.14 -9.86
CA CYS A 20 0.76 -7.01 -9.99
C CYS A 20 0.20 -7.08 -11.42
N GLY A 21 1.02 -6.71 -12.41
CA GLY A 21 0.74 -6.74 -13.84
C GLY A 21 0.92 -8.14 -14.42
N GLY A 22 -0.15 -8.93 -14.37
CA GLY A 22 -0.25 -10.18 -15.11
C GLY A 22 0.10 -10.00 -16.60
N SER A 23 1.14 -10.71 -17.06
CA SER A 23 1.45 -10.82 -18.49
C SER A 23 0.34 -11.59 -19.20
N ASN A 24 -0.28 -10.92 -20.16
CA ASN A 24 -1.34 -11.40 -21.03
C ASN A 24 -0.86 -12.63 -21.85
N ALA A 25 -1.36 -13.82 -21.56
CA ALA A 25 -1.31 -14.95 -22.48
C ALA A 25 -2.73 -15.24 -22.97
N ALA A 26 -3.03 -14.87 -24.21
CA ALA A 26 -4.31 -15.15 -24.85
C ALA A 26 -4.61 -16.66 -24.84
N PRO A 27 -5.83 -17.10 -24.46
CA PRO A 27 -6.15 -18.52 -24.47
C PRO A 27 -6.33 -18.98 -25.92
N THR A 28 -5.55 -19.99 -26.31
CA THR A 28 -5.82 -20.75 -27.54
C THR A 28 -7.11 -21.52 -27.34
N ALA A 29 -8.07 -21.27 -28.22
CA ALA A 29 -9.43 -21.78 -28.16
C ALA A 29 -9.52 -23.32 -28.11
N VAL A 30 -10.31 -23.82 -27.16
CA VAL A 30 -10.96 -25.14 -27.23
C VAL A 30 -12.41 -24.94 -26.75
N PRO A 31 -13.45 -25.43 -27.48
CA PRO A 31 -14.83 -25.16 -27.13
C PRO A 31 -15.27 -26.15 -26.06
N SER A 32 -15.36 -25.68 -24.82
CA SER A 32 -16.21 -26.23 -23.76
C SER A 32 -16.47 -25.07 -22.80
N THR A 33 -17.73 -24.80 -22.52
CA THR A 33 -18.18 -23.74 -21.60
C THR A 33 -17.27 -23.70 -20.38
N PRO A 34 -16.54 -22.60 -20.11
CA PRO A 34 -15.81 -22.50 -18.86
C PRO A 34 -16.86 -22.25 -17.79
N GLU A 35 -17.06 -23.21 -16.89
CA GLU A 35 -17.43 -22.85 -15.53
C GLU A 35 -16.34 -21.89 -15.07
N GLN A 36 -16.66 -20.60 -15.01
CA GLN A 36 -15.83 -19.63 -14.30
C GLN A 36 -15.90 -20.05 -12.84
N VAL A 37 -14.93 -20.87 -12.42
CA VAL A 37 -14.68 -21.10 -11.01
C VAL A 37 -14.20 -19.74 -10.51
N GLU A 38 -15.07 -18.99 -9.84
CA GLU A 38 -14.64 -17.85 -9.03
C GLU A 38 -13.61 -18.41 -8.04
N VAL A 39 -12.34 -18.06 -8.25
CA VAL A 39 -11.30 -18.39 -7.29
C VAL A 39 -11.56 -17.50 -6.08
N GLU A 40 -11.89 -18.10 -4.95
CA GLU A 40 -12.03 -17.36 -3.69
C GLU A 40 -10.64 -17.05 -3.13
N PHE A 41 -10.52 -15.92 -2.41
CA PHE A 41 -9.31 -15.60 -1.67
C PHE A 41 -9.02 -16.64 -0.59
N THR A 42 -7.76 -17.03 -0.45
CA THR A 42 -7.32 -17.90 0.66
C THR A 42 -7.38 -17.15 1.99
N GLU A 43 -7.38 -17.87 3.11
CA GLU A 43 -7.33 -17.26 4.45
C GLU A 43 -6.11 -16.35 4.63
N GLU A 44 -4.96 -16.73 4.07
CA GLU A 44 -3.73 -15.93 4.14
C GLU A 44 -3.84 -14.63 3.33
N GLN A 45 -4.47 -14.69 2.14
CA GLN A 45 -4.72 -13.50 1.33
C GLN A 45 -5.72 -12.55 2.00
N GLN A 46 -6.76 -13.10 2.65
CA GLN A 46 -7.73 -12.31 3.41
C GLN A 46 -7.07 -11.64 4.61
N ALA A 47 -6.27 -12.37 5.38
CA ALA A 47 -5.56 -11.80 6.54
C ALA A 47 -4.58 -10.69 6.12
N LEU A 48 -3.89 -10.85 4.98
CA LEU A 48 -3.03 -9.81 4.44
C LEU A 48 -3.82 -8.58 3.99
N ALA A 49 -4.99 -8.77 3.38
CA ALA A 49 -5.89 -7.67 3.00
C ALA A 49 -6.41 -6.92 4.23
N GLU A 50 -6.78 -7.64 5.30
CA GLU A 50 -7.20 -7.04 6.56
C GLU A 50 -6.08 -6.21 7.21
N ASP A 51 -4.84 -6.72 7.22
CA ASP A 51 -3.69 -5.98 7.74
C ASP A 51 -3.36 -4.75 6.90
N PHE A 52 -3.47 -4.87 5.57
CA PHE A 52 -3.34 -3.75 4.64
C PHE A 52 -4.39 -2.66 4.88
N MET A 53 -5.68 -3.03 4.99
CA MET A 53 -6.76 -2.10 5.28
C MET A 53 -6.55 -1.40 6.63
N SER A 54 -6.13 -2.14 7.66
CA SER A 54 -5.81 -1.55 8.96
C SER A 54 -4.69 -0.51 8.87
N MET A 55 -3.65 -0.75 8.07
CA MET A 55 -2.58 0.21 7.83
C MET A 55 -3.06 1.44 7.05
N ALA A 56 -3.91 1.27 6.04
CA ALA A 56 -4.50 2.37 5.28
C ALA A 56 -5.40 3.26 6.16
N GLU A 57 -6.19 2.67 7.06
CA GLU A 57 -6.99 3.42 8.04
C GLU A 57 -6.11 4.24 9.01
N GLU A 58 -4.98 3.69 9.43
CA GLU A 58 -3.99 4.42 10.25
C GLU A 58 -3.39 5.60 9.48
N TYR A 59 -3.09 5.42 8.19
CA TYR A 59 -2.63 6.50 7.32
C TYR A 59 -3.67 7.61 7.21
N ASP A 60 -4.94 7.26 6.93
CA ASP A 60 -6.03 8.23 6.80
C ASP A 60 -6.19 9.07 8.08
N ALA A 61 -6.09 8.45 9.25
CA ALA A 61 -6.14 9.16 10.52
C ALA A 61 -5.00 10.18 10.69
N ILE A 62 -3.80 9.92 10.14
CA ILE A 62 -2.69 10.87 10.14
C ILE A 62 -2.89 11.94 9.06
N ALA A 63 -3.35 11.57 7.87
CA ALA A 63 -3.66 12.52 6.81
C ALA A 63 -4.73 13.53 7.24
N ASP A 64 -5.77 13.09 7.96
CA ASP A 64 -6.79 13.96 8.54
C ASP A 64 -6.21 14.97 9.53
N LYS A 65 -5.27 14.55 10.39
CA LYS A 65 -4.58 15.47 11.31
C LYS A 65 -3.77 16.53 10.57
N VAL A 66 -3.04 16.14 9.51
CA VAL A 66 -2.27 17.06 8.68
C VAL A 66 -3.22 18.05 7.99
N ASN A 67 -4.28 17.55 7.36
CA ASN A 67 -5.27 18.36 6.63
C ASN A 67 -6.03 19.33 7.54
N ALA A 68 -6.21 19.00 8.81
CA ALA A 68 -6.86 19.86 9.80
C ALA A 68 -5.97 20.99 10.33
N SER A 69 -4.66 20.98 10.03
CA SER A 69 -3.69 21.94 10.56
C SER A 69 -3.03 22.76 9.45
N PRO A 70 -3.35 24.07 9.33
CA PRO A 70 -2.73 24.95 8.35
C PRO A 70 -1.19 24.98 8.44
N ASP A 71 -0.65 24.99 9.66
CA ASP A 71 0.80 25.06 9.89
C ASP A 71 1.51 23.79 9.38
N LEU A 72 0.86 22.62 9.49
CA LEU A 72 1.40 21.37 8.95
C LEU A 72 1.29 21.29 7.43
N LEU A 73 0.25 21.90 6.85
CA LEU A 73 0.09 21.98 5.40
C LEU A 73 1.13 22.91 4.74
N GLU A 74 1.74 23.82 5.49
CA GLU A 74 2.85 24.63 5.01
C GLU A 74 4.18 23.86 4.95
N ASP A 75 4.28 22.69 5.61
CA ASP A 75 5.44 21.80 5.48
C ASP A 75 5.34 20.98 4.18
N GLU A 76 5.91 21.53 3.10
CA GLU A 76 5.95 20.89 1.79
C GLU A 76 6.60 19.50 1.80
N GLU A 77 7.61 19.26 2.65
CA GLU A 77 8.29 17.97 2.72
C GLU A 77 7.40 16.93 3.40
N LEU A 78 6.60 17.32 4.41
CA LEU A 78 5.62 16.46 5.05
C LEU A 78 4.51 16.11 4.08
N VAL A 79 3.92 17.13 3.43
CA VAL A 79 2.81 16.95 2.49
C VAL A 79 3.23 16.09 1.30
N THR A 80 4.42 16.32 0.76
CA THR A 80 4.96 15.48 -0.33
C THR A 80 5.12 14.04 0.13
N ALA A 81 5.74 13.81 1.29
CA ALA A 81 5.95 12.46 1.79
C ALA A 81 4.63 11.72 2.07
N MET A 82 3.60 12.42 2.60
CA MET A 82 2.27 11.86 2.80
C MET A 82 1.62 11.48 1.47
N ASN A 83 1.67 12.37 0.47
CA ASN A 83 1.12 12.08 -0.86
C ASN A 83 1.83 10.90 -1.55
N ASP A 84 3.16 10.84 -1.44
CA ASP A 84 3.94 9.72 -1.98
C ASP A 84 3.53 8.39 -1.32
N LEU A 85 3.31 8.37 0.01
CA LEU A 85 2.79 7.17 0.67
C LEU A 85 1.37 6.82 0.21
N ALA A 86 0.50 7.81 0.03
CA ALA A 86 -0.86 7.59 -0.50
C ALA A 86 -0.83 6.91 -1.87
N ASP A 87 0.05 7.36 -2.76
CA ASP A 87 0.22 6.78 -4.09
C ASP A 87 0.71 5.32 -4.00
N GLU A 88 1.62 5.01 -3.07
CA GLU A 88 2.08 3.63 -2.85
C GLU A 88 0.98 2.73 -2.23
N ILE A 89 0.15 3.27 -1.33
CA ILE A 89 -1.02 2.57 -0.79
C ILE A 89 -1.99 2.24 -1.94
N ILE A 90 -2.31 3.20 -2.81
CA ILE A 90 -3.21 2.97 -3.95
C ILE A 90 -2.65 1.90 -4.88
N LYS A 91 -1.35 1.92 -5.19
CA LYS A 91 -0.72 0.88 -6.02
C LYS A 91 -0.75 -0.50 -5.36
N ALA A 92 -0.56 -0.57 -4.05
CA ALA A 92 -0.63 -1.82 -3.30
C ALA A 92 -2.06 -2.39 -3.27
N ASP A 93 -3.08 -1.53 -3.17
CA ASP A 93 -4.50 -1.92 -3.21
C ASP A 93 -4.86 -2.65 -4.52
N GLU A 94 -4.29 -2.22 -5.65
CA GLU A 94 -4.51 -2.87 -6.95
C GLU A 94 -4.13 -4.37 -6.95
N CYS A 95 -3.19 -4.78 -6.09
CA CYS A 95 -2.80 -6.18 -5.96
C CYS A 95 -3.88 -7.07 -5.31
N PHE A 96 -4.82 -6.49 -4.57
CA PHE A 96 -5.93 -7.19 -3.95
C PHE A 96 -7.17 -7.29 -4.87
N ALA A 97 -7.10 -6.79 -6.11
CA ALA A 97 -8.21 -6.88 -7.06
C ALA A 97 -8.55 -8.31 -7.49
N SER A 98 -7.61 -9.26 -7.35
CA SER A 98 -7.80 -10.67 -7.66
C SER A 98 -6.95 -11.57 -6.76
N PRO A 99 -7.41 -12.77 -6.38
CA PRO A 99 -6.56 -13.73 -5.67
C PRO A 99 -5.39 -14.24 -6.52
N GLU A 100 -5.48 -14.15 -7.85
CA GLU A 100 -4.40 -14.60 -8.74
C GLU A 100 -3.20 -13.65 -8.76
N THR A 101 -3.41 -12.37 -8.46
CA THR A 101 -2.32 -11.38 -8.36
C THR A 101 -1.53 -11.55 -7.07
N LEU A 102 -2.14 -12.09 -6.02
CA LEU A 102 -1.52 -12.39 -4.73
C LEU A 102 -0.72 -13.69 -4.75
N THR A 103 0.30 -13.74 -5.60
CA THR A 103 1.31 -14.82 -5.56
C THR A 103 2.13 -14.73 -4.27
N PRO A 104 2.83 -15.81 -3.84
CA PRO A 104 3.66 -15.75 -2.64
C PRO A 104 4.73 -14.64 -2.63
N GLU A 105 5.29 -14.31 -3.81
CA GLU A 105 6.25 -13.21 -3.96
C GLU A 105 5.58 -11.85 -3.75
N VAL A 106 4.40 -11.65 -4.35
CA VAL A 106 3.60 -10.43 -4.19
C VAL A 106 3.15 -10.26 -2.74
N MET A 107 2.65 -11.33 -2.12
CA MET A 107 2.23 -11.33 -0.72
C MET A 107 3.40 -10.97 0.20
N GLY A 108 4.58 -11.55 -0.02
CA GLY A 108 5.79 -11.19 0.76
C GLY A 108 6.20 -9.74 0.58
N ALA A 109 6.13 -9.19 -0.64
CA ALA A 109 6.42 -7.80 -0.90
C ALA A 109 5.39 -6.85 -0.26
N LEU A 110 4.10 -7.22 -0.30
CA LEU A 110 3.02 -6.48 0.37
C LEU A 110 3.20 -6.49 1.88
N THR A 111 3.58 -7.61 2.50
CA THR A 111 3.88 -7.66 3.93
C THR A 111 4.98 -6.65 4.30
N VAL A 112 6.08 -6.62 3.54
CA VAL A 112 7.16 -5.66 3.77
C VAL A 112 6.68 -4.22 3.55
N ALA A 113 5.88 -3.97 2.51
CA ALA A 113 5.32 -2.65 2.24
C ALA A 113 4.41 -2.17 3.38
N ILE A 114 3.59 -3.05 3.95
CA ILE A 114 2.73 -2.75 5.11
C ILE A 114 3.59 -2.39 6.33
N GLU A 115 4.63 -3.18 6.63
CA GLU A 115 5.54 -2.89 7.76
C GLU A 115 6.26 -1.54 7.61
N VAL A 116 6.75 -1.24 6.40
CA VAL A 116 7.40 0.04 6.08
C VAL A 116 6.39 1.19 6.15
N GLY A 117 5.17 1.00 5.64
CA GLY A 117 4.06 1.96 5.72
C GLY A 117 3.71 2.30 7.16
N ARG A 118 3.51 1.29 8.03
CA ARG A 118 3.27 1.51 9.47
C ARG A 118 4.43 2.25 10.14
N THR A 119 5.67 1.94 9.77
CA THR A 119 6.85 2.65 10.28
C THR A 119 6.84 4.12 9.85
N PHE A 120 6.49 4.41 8.59
CA PHE A 120 6.33 5.78 8.10
C PHE A 120 5.25 6.52 8.89
N ILE A 121 4.06 5.91 9.05
CA ILE A 121 2.92 6.51 9.75
C ILE A 121 3.31 6.85 11.19
N ALA A 122 4.02 5.95 11.88
CA ALA A 122 4.51 6.19 13.23
C ALA A 122 5.51 7.37 13.30
N GLU A 123 6.45 7.45 12.36
CA GLU A 123 7.40 8.57 12.30
C GLU A 123 6.72 9.89 11.92
N ALA A 124 5.74 9.86 11.02
CA ALA A 124 4.94 11.03 10.67
C ALA A 124 4.16 11.52 11.90
N ASN A 125 3.44 10.65 12.60
CA ASN A 125 2.72 11.02 13.82
C ASN A 125 3.64 11.59 14.91
N ALA A 126 4.83 11.00 15.10
CA ALA A 126 5.81 11.55 16.04
C ALA A 126 6.27 12.96 15.65
N ALA A 127 6.51 13.21 14.35
CA ALA A 127 6.83 14.55 13.87
C ALA A 127 5.68 15.54 14.08
N LEU A 128 4.43 15.11 13.91
CA LEU A 128 3.25 15.95 14.19
C LEU A 128 3.17 16.37 15.66
N GLU A 129 3.45 15.44 16.58
CA GLU A 129 3.47 15.73 18.02
C GLU A 129 4.59 16.72 18.41
N GLU A 130 5.70 16.72 17.69
CA GLU A 130 6.79 17.70 17.89
C GLU A 130 6.46 19.09 17.32
N ILE A 131 5.75 19.17 16.20
CA ILE A 131 5.40 20.44 15.54
C ILE A 131 4.16 21.09 16.18
N GLY A 132 3.23 20.30 16.71
CA GLY A 132 2.01 20.78 17.38
C GLY A 132 2.21 21.33 18.80
N HIS A 133 3.46 21.47 19.26
CA HIS A 133 3.85 22.00 20.57
C HIS A 133 4.57 23.35 20.45
#